data_AF-A0A1M4N2N3-F1
#
_entry.id   AF-A0A1M4N2N3-F1
#
_cell.length_a   1.000
_cell.length_b   1.000
_cell.length_c   1.000
_cell.angle_alpha   90.00
_cell.angle_beta   90.00
_cell.angle_gamma   90.00
#
_symmetry.space_group_name_H-M   'P 1'
#
loop_
_entity.id
_entity.type
_entity.pdbx_description
1 polymer ?
#
loop_
_entity_poly.entity_id
_entity_poly.type
_entity_poly.pdbx_seq_one_letter_code
_entity_poly.pdbx_strand_id
1 'polypeptide(L)' 'MNMIYDPKTAPATPAPVMMVETVFCDKNGAPRNRKRVSLTSLVEALKTPLRIG' A
#
# COMPACT_ATOMS: atom_id res chain seq x y z
N MET A 1 -25.85 -24.25 25.39
CA MET A 1 -25.31 -24.33 24.02
C MET A 1 -23.99 -23.58 24.05
N ASN A 2 -22.87 -24.28 24.21
CA ASN A 2 -21.56 -23.65 24.41
C ASN A 2 -20.82 -23.63 23.08
N MET A 3 -20.62 -22.45 22.51
CA MET A 3 -19.76 -22.28 21.34
C MET A 3 -18.30 -22.40 21.80
N ILE A 4 -17.60 -23.41 21.29
CA ILE A 4 -16.16 -23.56 21.45
C ILE A 4 -15.50 -22.46 20.62
N TYR A 5 -14.85 -21.52 21.29
CA TYR A 5 -14.00 -20.53 20.64
C TYR A 5 -12.73 -21.25 20.15
N ASP A 6 -12.63 -21.48 18.84
CA ASP A 6 -11.40 -21.97 18.20
C ASP A 6 -10.55 -20.77 17.75
N PRO A 7 -9.43 -20.46 18.44
CA PRO A 7 -8.56 -19.34 18.08
C PRO A 7 -7.94 -19.47 16.69
N LYS A 8 -7.97 -20.65 16.05
CA LYS A 8 -7.49 -20.85 14.66
C LYS A 8 -8.46 -20.33 13.60
N THR A 9 -9.71 -20.08 13.97
CA THR A 9 -10.74 -19.50 13.08
C THR A 9 -10.92 -18.00 13.27
N ALA A 10 -10.15 -17.38 14.19
CA ALA A 10 -10.17 -15.94 14.35
C ALA A 10 -9.69 -15.27 13.05
N PRO A 11 -10.43 -14.28 12.51
CA PRO A 11 -9.96 -13.54 11.35
C PRO A 11 -8.60 -12.92 11.71
N ALA A 12 -7.57 -13.27 10.96
CA ALA A 12 -6.24 -12.70 11.14
C ALA A 12 -6.35 -11.18 10.93
N THR A 13 -6.19 -10.41 12.00
CA THR A 13 -6.12 -8.95 11.91
C THR A 13 -4.96 -8.62 10.99
N PRO A 14 -5.16 -7.87 9.90
CA PRO A 14 -4.07 -7.52 9.00
C PRO A 14 -2.96 -6.83 9.80
N ALA A 15 -1.72 -7.26 9.60
CA ALA A 15 -0.58 -6.61 10.22
C ALA A 15 -0.54 -5.12 9.80
N PRO A 16 -0.09 -4.21 10.68
CA PRO A 16 0.06 -2.81 10.30
C PRO A 16 1.04 -2.68 9.12
N VAL A 17 0.62 -1.95 8.07
CA VAL A 17 1.42 -1.73 6.85
C VAL A 17 1.71 -0.24 6.71
N MET A 18 2.98 0.11 6.44
CA MET A 18 3.35 1.47 6.09
C MET A 18 2.88 1.81 4.67
N MET A 19 2.10 2.88 4.56
CA MET A 19 1.55 3.36 3.30
C MET A 19 2.29 4.63 2.87
N VAL A 20 2.67 4.68 1.59
CA VAL A 20 3.31 5.84 0.96
C VAL A 20 2.34 6.45 -0.04
N GLU A 21 2.19 7.77 0.00
CA GLU A 21 1.41 8.54 -0.96
C GLU A 21 2.34 9.38 -1.84
N THR A 22 2.21 9.22 -3.15
CA THR A 22 2.91 10.02 -4.15
C THR A 22 1.92 10.96 -4.82
N VAL A 23 2.21 12.26 -4.79
CA VAL A 23 1.38 13.30 -5.41
C VAL A 23 2.13 13.85 -6.63
N PHE A 24 1.54 13.69 -7.80
CA PHE A 24 2.05 14.27 -9.05
C PHE A 24 1.42 15.63 -9.24
N CYS A 25 2.23 16.68 -9.12
CA CYS A 25 1.81 18.05 -9.37
C CYS A 25 2.14 18.49 -10.80
N ASP A 26 1.38 19.45 -11.31
CA ASP A 26 1.73 20.13 -12.54
C ASP A 26 2.73 21.27 -12.34
N LYS A 27 3.09 21.94 -13.43
CA LYS A 27 4.05 23.05 -13.44
C LYS A 27 3.64 24.25 -12.58
N ASN A 28 2.36 24.35 -12.21
CA ASN A 28 1.83 25.42 -11.36
C ASN A 28 1.70 24.95 -9.89
N GLY A 29 2.17 23.75 -9.56
CA GLY A 29 2.06 23.16 -8.23
C GLY A 29 0.69 22.54 -7.93
N ALA A 30 -0.24 22.51 -8.89
CA ALA A 30 -1.56 21.93 -8.67
C ALA A 30 -1.50 20.39 -8.74
N PRO A 31 -2.09 19.65 -7.78
CA PRO A 31 -2.07 18.20 -7.78
C PRO A 31 -2.93 17.65 -8.93
N ARG A 32 -2.33 16.88 -9.84
CA ARG A 32 -3.03 16.22 -10.96
C ARG A 32 -3.36 14.76 -10.69
N ASN A 33 -2.48 14.05 -9.98
CA ASN A 33 -2.68 12.64 -9.70
C ASN A 33 -2.14 12.28 -8.32
N ARG A 34 -2.74 11.29 -7.67
CA ARG A 34 -2.32 10.76 -6.37
C ARG A 34 -2.29 9.25 -6.46
N LYS A 35 -1.19 8.65 -6.03
CA LYS A 35 -1.01 7.21 -5.99
C LYS A 35 -0.61 6.80 -4.59
N ARG A 36 -1.41 5.95 -3.95
CA ARG A 36 -1.12 5.39 -2.63
C ARG A 36 -0.75 3.92 -2.79
N VAL A 37 0.42 3.54 -2.28
CA VAL A 37 0.93 2.17 -2.35
C VAL A 37 1.55 1.78 -1.01
N SER A 38 1.73 0.48 -0.78
CA SER A 38 2.54 0.02 0.34
C SER A 38 4.02 0.38 0.09
N LEU A 39 4.79 0.60 1.16
CA LEU A 39 6.24 0.81 1.06
C LEU A 39 6.93 -0.36 0.32
N THR A 40 6.51 -1.59 0.60
CA THR A 40 7.03 -2.80 -0.06
C THR A 40 6.80 -2.76 -1.57
N SER A 41 5.59 -2.43 -2.01
CA SER A 41 5.25 -2.31 -3.44
C SER A 41 6.03 -1.19 -4.13
N LEU A 42 6.33 -0.09 -3.42
CA LEU A 42 7.18 0.98 -3.95
C LEU A 42 8.62 0.50 -4.16
N VAL A 43 9.19 -0.20 -3.18
CA VAL A 43 10.55 -0.76 -3.25
C VAL A 43 10.67 -1.76 -4.42
N GLU A 44 9.66 -2.59 -4.64
CA GLU A 44 9.62 -3.50 -5.79
C GLU A 44 9.54 -2.76 -7.14
N ALA A 45 8.73 -1.71 -7.23
CA ALA A 45 8.63 -0.90 -8.44
C ALA A 45 9.98 -0.21 -8.79
N LEU A 46 10.73 0.23 -7.77
CA LEU A 46 12.04 0.87 -7.95
C LEU A 46 13.15 -0.10 -8.37
N LYS A 47 13.02 -1.39 -8.07
CA LYS A 47 13.95 -2.42 -8.54
C LYS A 47 13.81 -2.70 -10.03
N THR A 48 12.66 -2.36 -10.62
CA THR A 48 12.45 -2.47 -12.07
C THR A 48 13.16 -1.30 -12.73
N PRO A 49 14.01 -1.51 -13.77
CA PRO A 49 14.65 -0.41 -14.47
C PRO A 49 13.58 0.57 -14.95
N LEU A 50 13.71 1.84 -14.55
CA LEU A 50 12.83 2.91 -15.02
C LEU A 50 12.91 2.96 -16.54
N ARG A 51 11.92 2.35 -17.22
CA ARG A 51 11.75 2.56 -18.65
C ARG A 51 11.29 4.00 -18.83
N ILE A 52 12.25 4.86 -19.15
CA ILE A 52 11.97 6.18 -19.70
C ILE A 52 11.40 5.90 -21.09
N GLY A 53 10.08 5.94 -21.20
CA GLY A 53 9.35 5.91 -22.47
C GLY A 53 9.11 7.32 -22.97
#